data_AF-A0AAP2Z657-F1
#
_entry.id   AF-A0AAP2Z657-F1
#
_cell.length_a   1.000
_cell.length_b   1.000
_cell.length_c   1.000
_cell.angle_alpha   90.00
_cell.angle_beta   90.00
_cell.angle_gamma   90.00
#
_symmetry.space_group_name_H-M   'P 1'
#
loop_
_entity.id
_entity.type
_entity.pdbx_description
1 polymer ?
#
loop_
_entity_poly.entity_id
_entity_poly.type
_entity_poly.pdbx_seq_one_letter_code
_entity_poly.pdbx_strand_id
1 'polypeptide(L)'
;MRKHAEWMTILDDRILEFLSEQGPRQPSQITDGLAELGMEYNSKYVGRRCQELADDALLENLGNGIYTTTSKGEEYLDGELNLSRAV
;
A
#
# COMPACT_ATOMS: atom_id res chain seq x y z
N MET A 1 -9.20 1.21 -15.40
CA MET A 1 -8.47 -0.07 -15.19
C MET A 1 -7.11 0.31 -14.63
N ARG A 2 -6.83 -0.06 -13.37
CA ARG A 2 -5.55 0.31 -12.72
C ARG A 2 -4.38 -0.28 -13.50
N LYS A 3 -3.33 0.52 -13.71
CA LYS A 3 -2.11 0.04 -14.36
C LYS A 3 -1.01 -0.13 -13.32
N HIS A 4 -0.78 -1.39 -12.96
CA HIS A 4 0.31 -1.79 -12.08
C HIS A 4 1.65 -1.52 -12.76
N ALA A 5 2.60 -0.98 -12.00
CA ALA A 5 4.00 -1.06 -12.38
C ALA A 5 4.49 -2.52 -12.23
N GLU A 6 5.52 -2.92 -13.00
CA GLU A 6 6.02 -4.30 -13.03
C GLU A 6 6.51 -4.82 -11.66
N TRP A 7 6.92 -3.90 -10.77
CA TRP A 7 7.39 -4.22 -9.43
C TRP A 7 6.25 -4.42 -8.41
N MET A 8 5.02 -4.05 -8.76
CA MET A 8 3.87 -4.17 -7.88
C MET A 8 3.34 -5.60 -7.82
N THR A 9 2.72 -5.92 -6.69
CA THR A 9 2.08 -7.17 -6.35
C THR A 9 0.63 -6.89 -5.97
N ILE A 10 -0.22 -7.92 -5.98
CA ILE A 10 -1.63 -7.78 -5.55
C ILE A 10 -1.73 -7.24 -4.12
N LEU A 11 -0.76 -7.54 -3.26
CA LEU A 11 -0.73 -7.05 -1.88
C LEU A 11 -0.66 -5.52 -1.82
N ASP A 12 0.02 -4.87 -2.77
CA ASP A 12 0.22 -3.42 -2.73
C ASP A 12 -1.09 -2.65 -2.90
N ASP A 13 -1.97 -3.14 -3.79
CA ASP A 13 -3.31 -2.58 -3.92
C ASP A 13 -4.10 -2.75 -2.63
N ARG A 14 -3.99 -3.93 -1.98
CA ARG A 14 -4.70 -4.21 -0.72
C ARG A 14 -4.21 -3.34 0.42
N ILE A 15 -2.92 -3.04 0.48
CA ILE A 15 -2.35 -2.11 1.45
C ILE A 15 -2.90 -0.70 1.20
N LEU A 16 -2.89 -0.23 -0.05
CA LEU A 16 -3.39 1.10 -0.42
C LEU A 16 -4.89 1.24 -0.12
N GLU A 17 -5.70 0.28 -0.53
CA GLU A 17 -7.14 0.23 -0.25
C GLU A 17 -7.41 0.26 1.26
N PHE A 18 -6.71 -0.59 2.02
CA PHE A 18 -6.88 -0.65 3.46
C PHE A 18 -6.52 0.68 4.13
N LEU A 19 -5.42 1.31 3.75
CA LEU A 19 -5.00 2.59 4.33
C LEU A 19 -5.87 3.78 3.89
N SER A 20 -6.42 3.74 2.67
CA SER A 20 -7.40 4.73 2.18
C SER A 20 -8.70 4.66 3.01
N GLU A 21 -9.19 3.45 3.28
CA GLU A 21 -10.43 3.24 4.05
C GLU A 21 -10.26 3.40 5.57
N GLN A 22 -9.18 2.85 6.14
CA GLN A 22 -8.99 2.72 7.60
C GLN A 22 -8.07 3.80 8.19
N GLY A 23 -7.46 4.63 7.34
CA GLY A 23 -6.52 5.67 7.73
C GLY A 23 -5.15 5.14 8.16
N PRO A 24 -4.33 5.97 8.83
CA PRO A 24 -2.94 5.65 9.15
C PRO A 24 -2.79 4.44 10.07
N ARG A 25 -1.95 3.47 9.69
CA ARG A 25 -1.73 2.22 10.44
C ARG A 25 -0.29 1.73 10.37
N GLN A 26 0.11 0.93 11.36
CA GLN A 26 1.38 0.19 11.31
C GLN A 26 1.23 -1.11 10.50
N PRO A 27 2.32 -1.66 9.92
CA PRO A 27 2.28 -2.91 9.17
C PRO A 27 1.63 -4.09 9.88
N SER A 28 1.77 -4.22 11.20
CA SER A 28 1.06 -5.25 11.98
C SER A 28 -0.45 -5.09 11.93
N GLN A 29 -0.95 -3.87 12.09
CA GLN A 29 -2.39 -3.59 12.04
C GLN A 29 -2.97 -3.76 10.63
N ILE A 30 -2.17 -3.48 9.60
CA ILE A 30 -2.54 -3.77 8.21
C ILE A 30 -2.61 -5.28 8.00
N THR A 31 -1.62 -6.03 8.49
CA THR A 31 -1.64 -7.51 8.47
C THR A 31 -2.90 -8.07 9.13
N ASP A 32 -3.26 -7.59 10.32
CA ASP A 32 -4.44 -8.07 11.04
C ASP A 32 -5.72 -7.82 10.23
N GLY A 33 -5.88 -6.62 9.65
CA GLY A 33 -7.03 -6.29 8.81
C GLY A 33 -7.09 -7.10 7.50
N LEU A 34 -5.95 -7.40 6.87
CA LEU A 34 -5.90 -8.26 5.70
C LEU A 34 -6.26 -9.72 6.04
N ALA A 35 -5.89 -10.20 7.24
CA ALA A 35 -6.26 -11.53 7.69
C ALA A 35 -7.78 -11.67 7.88
N GLU A 36 -8.47 -10.62 8.32
CA GLU A 36 -9.95 -10.60 8.38
C GLU A 36 -10.61 -10.77 6.99
N LEU A 37 -9.90 -10.38 5.93
CA LEU A 37 -10.32 -10.58 4.54
C LEU A 37 -9.84 -11.93 3.95
N GLY A 38 -9.27 -12.82 4.77
CA GLY A 38 -8.74 -14.12 4.36
C GLY A 38 -7.38 -14.06 3.67
N MET A 39 -6.66 -12.94 3.80
CA MET A 39 -5.35 -12.73 3.19
C MET A 39 -4.25 -12.72 4.25
N GLU A 40 -3.60 -13.88 4.44
CA GLU A 40 -2.54 -14.03 5.44
C GLU A 40 -1.17 -13.62 4.90
N TYR A 41 -0.59 -12.57 5.47
CA TYR A 41 0.76 -12.10 5.16
C TYR A 41 1.58 -11.87 6.43
N ASN A 42 2.90 -12.00 6.32
CA ASN A 42 3.80 -11.63 7.41
C ASN A 42 3.92 -10.10 7.54
N SER A 43 3.80 -9.54 8.74
CA SER A 43 3.93 -8.10 9.00
C SER A 43 5.27 -7.48 8.57
N LYS A 44 6.37 -8.25 8.60
CA LYS A 44 7.67 -7.82 8.04
C LYS A 44 7.62 -7.67 6.52
N TYR A 45 6.90 -8.57 5.84
CA TYR A 45 6.70 -8.49 4.39
C TYR A 45 5.79 -7.32 4.02
N VAL A 46 4.68 -7.14 4.75
CA VAL A 46 3.80 -5.97 4.61
C VAL A 46 4.57 -4.67 4.84
N GLY A 47 5.43 -4.61 5.87
CA GLY A 47 6.27 -3.45 6.14
C GLY A 47 7.24 -3.12 5.01
N ARG A 48 7.87 -4.13 4.40
CA ARG A 48 8.68 -3.94 3.18
C ARG A 48 7.86 -3.38 2.03
N ARG A 49 6.65 -3.88 1.80
CA ARG A 49 5.77 -3.33 0.75
C ARG A 49 5.35 -1.89 1.01
N CYS A 50 5.07 -1.55 2.27
CA CYS A 50 4.79 -0.16 2.66
C CYS A 50 5.97 0.77 2.35
N GLN A 51 7.21 0.30 2.53
CA GLN A 51 8.40 1.08 2.16
C GLN A 51 8.51 1.29 0.66
N GLU A 52 8.38 0.23 -0.15
CA GLU A 52 8.42 0.33 -1.62
C GLU A 52 7.33 1.28 -2.15
N LEU A 53 6.12 1.20 -1.58
CA LEU A 53 5.02 2.11 -1.91
C LEU A 53 5.30 3.56 -1.50
N ALA A 54 6.00 3.77 -0.37
CA ALA A 54 6.40 5.10 0.06
C ALA A 54 7.52 5.69 -0.82
N ASP A 55 8.45 4.85 -1.29
CA ASP A 55 9.51 5.26 -2.22
C ASP A 55 8.93 5.75 -3.56
N ASP A 56 7.82 5.15 -4.00
CA ASP A 56 7.04 5.61 -5.16
C ASP A 56 6.00 6.69 -4.83
N ALA A 57 6.03 7.24 -3.61
CA ALA A 57 5.14 8.30 -3.12
C ALA A 57 3.64 7.96 -3.19
N LEU A 58 3.29 6.67 -3.13
CA LEU A 58 1.89 6.22 -3.03
C LEU A 58 1.43 6.20 -1.57
N LEU A 59 2.36 5.87 -0.67
CA LEU A 59 2.20 6.02 0.78
C LEU A 59 3.13 7.09 1.34
N GLU A 60 2.83 7.56 2.54
CA GLU A 60 3.71 8.40 3.35
C GLU A 60 3.94 7.73 4.71
N ASN A 61 5.19 7.75 5.20
CA ASN A 61 5.53 7.30 6.55
C ASN A 61 5.48 8.49 7.52
N LEU A 62 4.52 8.47 8.43
CA LEU A 62 4.30 9.52 9.44
C LEU A 62 5.25 9.41 10.66
N GLY A 63 6.19 8.46 10.63
CA GLY A 63 7.09 8.13 11.72
C GLY A 63 6.66 6.88 12.48
N ASN A 64 7.62 6.24 13.17
CA ASN A 64 7.42 4.99 13.93
C ASN A 64 6.80 3.83 13.14
N GLY A 65 6.96 3.84 11.81
CA GLY A 65 6.39 2.82 10.92
C GLY A 65 4.88 2.94 10.74
N ILE A 66 4.29 4.10 10.99
CA ILE A 66 2.90 4.39 10.66
C ILE A 66 2.85 4.90 9.22
N TYR A 67 2.05 4.26 8.37
CA TYR A 67 1.86 4.63 6.97
C TYR A 67 0.46 5.15 6.72
N THR A 68 0.31 6.09 5.78
CA THR A 68 -0.96 6.60 5.28
C THR A 68 -0.93 6.73 3.76
N THR A 69 -2.09 6.70 3.12
CA THR A 69 -2.22 6.92 1.67
C THR A 69 -2.01 8.40 1.34
N THR A 70 -1.33 8.66 0.22
CA THR A 70 -1.11 10.02 -0.31
C THR A 70 -2.13 10.35 -1.39
N SER A 71 -2.22 11.61 -1.82
CA SER A 71 -3.03 11.99 -2.98
C SER A 71 -2.70 11.17 -4.24
N LYS A 72 -1.40 10.90 -4.49
CA LYS A 72 -0.95 10.06 -5.60
C LYS A 72 -1.44 8.61 -5.46
N GLY A 73 -1.47 8.10 -4.23
CA GLY A 73 -2.03 6.79 -3.90
C GLY A 73 -3.53 6.71 -4.19
N GLU A 74 -4.28 7.75 -3.82
CA GLU A 74 -5.72 7.84 -4.12
C GLU A 74 -5.98 7.92 -5.63
N GLU A 75 -5.26 8.78 -6.36
CA GLU A 75 -5.35 8.88 -7.83
C GLU A 75 -5.03 7.54 -8.53
N TYR A 76 -4.10 6.76 -7.97
CA TYR A 76 -3.81 5.41 -8.44
C TYR A 76 -4.98 4.45 -8.16
N LEU A 77 -5.59 4.51 -6.98
CA LEU A 77 -6.75 3.68 -6.63
C LEU A 77 -7.98 4.00 -7.49
N ASP A 78 -8.18 5.28 -7.84
CA ASP A 78 -9.25 5.72 -8.75
C ASP A 78 -8.96 5.35 -10.22
N GLY A 79 -7.74 4.90 -10.52
CA GLY A 79 -7.29 4.52 -11.85
C GLY A 79 -7.03 5.72 -12.76
N GLU A 80 -6.89 6.91 -12.18
CA GLU A 80 -6.54 8.16 -12.86
C GLU A 80 -5.03 8.28 -13.09
N LEU A 81 -4.22 7.57 -12.29
CA LEU A 81 -2.77 7.50 -12.44
C LEU A 81 -2.30 6.17 -13.08
N ASN A 82 -1.37 6.29 -14.03
CA ASN A 82 -0.67 5.14 -14.62
C ASN A 82 0.74 5.06 -14.02
N LEU A 83 1.05 4.00 -13.27
CA LEU A 83 2.40 3.80 -12.75
C LEU A 83 3.26 3.07 -13.78
N SER A 84 4.40 3.65 -14.14
CA SER A 84 5.40 3.00 -15.01
C SER A 84 6.79 3.26 -14.44
N ARG A 85 7.36 2.27 -13.78
CA ARG A 85 8.76 2.24 -13.36
C ARG A 85 9.35 0.94 -13.89
N ALA A 86 10.33 1.07 -14.79
CA ALA A 86 11.13 -0.05 -15.25
C ALA A 86 12.12 -0.43 -14.13
N VAL A 87 12.31 -1.73 -13.95
CA VAL A 87 13.17 -2.33 -12.91
C VAL A 87 14.64 -2.09 -13.22
#